data_AF-A0A5E7VME1-F1
#
_entry.id   AF-A0A5E7VME1-F1
#
_cell.length_a   1.000
_cell.length_b   1.000
_cell.length_c   1.000
_cell.angle_alpha   90.00
_cell.angle_beta   90.00
_cell.angle_gamma   90.00
#
_symmetry.space_group_name_H-M   'P 1'
#
loop_
_entity.id
_entity.type
_entity.pdbx_description
1 polymer ?
#
loop_
_entity_poly.entity_id
_entity_poly.type
_entity_poly.pdbx_seq_one_letter_code
_entity_poly.pdbx_strand_id
1 'polypeptide(L)'
;MGMEEPLKATDWQRITDEVKTTYTSHLELYSFKKYPALDYESFKNTFSALAEKVDLLAALLWKWGHWGKDDFPSKQKSLIGEIESLWPAFRGWALSAGDQFTPEATFQWWDKRLGRLRYITSAYLTHLIHPLQVPIIDQHNFRAMNHLRQIPSAKKKPSTWCDIVRLKHFLHEASKRFQRPETEFDKYLMMYGRALKPRKVRPSPKEQA
;
A
#
# COMPACT_ATOMS: atom_id res chain seq x y z
N MET A 1 9.29 12.46 17.57
CA MET A 1 8.20 11.70 16.91
C MET A 1 7.77 10.62 17.88
N GLY A 2 6.58 10.72 18.46
CA GLY A 2 6.12 9.76 19.46
C GLY A 2 5.84 8.40 18.80
N MET A 3 6.56 7.37 19.22
CA MET A 3 6.16 5.98 18.98
C MET A 3 4.77 5.81 19.63
N GLU A 4 3.78 5.45 18.83
CA GLU A 4 2.41 5.24 19.30
C GLU A 4 2.40 4.06 20.29
N GLU A 5 1.63 4.16 21.37
CA GLU A 5 1.60 3.11 22.39
C GLU A 5 1.21 1.75 21.77
N PRO A 6 1.86 0.65 22.19
CA PRO A 6 1.47 -0.69 21.77
C PRO A 6 -0.01 -0.97 22.09
N LEU A 7 -0.70 -1.65 21.18
CA LEU A 7 -2.06 -2.13 21.42
C LEU A 7 -2.09 -3.07 22.63
N LYS A 8 -3.04 -2.85 23.54
CA LYS A 8 -3.21 -3.66 24.74
C LYS A 8 -3.78 -5.03 24.38
N ALA A 9 -3.66 -6.00 25.30
CA ALA A 9 -4.21 -7.35 25.09
C ALA A 9 -5.72 -7.34 24.79
N THR A 10 -6.48 -6.46 25.45
CA THR A 10 -7.92 -6.26 25.22
C THR A 10 -8.22 -5.75 23.81
N ASP A 11 -7.39 -4.85 23.28
CA ASP A 11 -7.55 -4.34 21.91
C ASP A 11 -7.35 -5.46 20.89
N TRP A 12 -6.33 -6.29 21.11
CA TRP A 12 -6.05 -7.44 20.26
C TRP A 12 -7.13 -8.52 20.32
N GLN A 13 -7.73 -8.76 21.48
CA GLN A 13 -8.85 -9.69 21.61
C GLN A 13 -10.02 -9.25 20.71
N ARG A 14 -10.44 -7.99 20.82
CA ARG A 14 -11.50 -7.43 19.97
C ARG A 14 -11.15 -7.49 18.47
N ILE A 15 -9.94 -7.07 18.11
CA ILE A 15 -9.45 -7.16 16.72
C ILE A 15 -9.53 -8.60 16.22
N THR A 16 -9.17 -9.56 17.08
CA THR A 16 -9.18 -10.98 16.75
C THR A 16 -10.59 -11.49 16.48
N ASP A 17 -11.55 -11.11 17.31
CA ASP A 17 -12.94 -11.54 17.17
C ASP A 17 -13.58 -10.97 15.89
N GLU A 18 -13.31 -9.70 15.58
CA GLU A 18 -13.78 -9.04 14.37
C GLU A 18 -13.17 -9.66 13.11
N VAL A 19 -11.85 -9.86 13.09
CA VAL A 19 -11.16 -10.49 11.96
C VAL A 19 -11.66 -11.92 11.77
N LYS A 20 -11.75 -12.75 12.82
CA LYS A 20 -12.26 -14.13 12.69
C LYS A 20 -13.64 -14.20 12.04
N THR A 21 -14.50 -13.23 12.35
CA THR A 21 -15.86 -13.16 11.80
C THR A 21 -15.88 -12.75 10.32
N THR A 22 -14.91 -11.95 9.89
CA THR A 22 -14.93 -11.28 8.57
C THR A 22 -13.85 -11.77 7.60
N TYR A 23 -12.90 -12.59 8.05
CA TYR A 23 -11.68 -12.94 7.31
C TYR A 23 -11.97 -13.57 5.95
N THR A 24 -12.63 -14.73 5.95
CA THR A 24 -12.89 -15.52 4.74
C THR A 24 -13.71 -14.73 3.73
N SER A 25 -14.80 -14.10 4.18
CA SER A 25 -15.72 -13.37 3.30
C SER A 25 -15.08 -12.18 2.61
N HIS A 26 -14.06 -11.55 3.19
CA HIS A 26 -13.34 -10.46 2.55
C HIS A 26 -12.13 -10.94 1.75
N LEU A 27 -11.41 -11.96 2.22
CA LEU A 27 -10.25 -12.49 1.51
C LEU A 27 -10.64 -13.06 0.12
N GLU A 28 -11.77 -13.74 0.02
CA GLU A 28 -12.32 -14.30 -1.23
C GLU A 28 -12.64 -13.23 -2.29
N LEU A 29 -12.82 -11.97 -1.88
CA LEU A 29 -13.07 -10.85 -2.81
C LEU A 29 -11.79 -10.36 -3.49
N TYR A 30 -10.61 -10.84 -3.07
CA TYR A 30 -9.33 -10.47 -3.68
C TYR A 30 -9.21 -11.08 -5.08
N SER A 31 -8.92 -10.25 -6.08
CA SER A 31 -8.86 -10.67 -7.47
C SER A 31 -7.43 -10.87 -7.95
N PHE A 32 -6.99 -12.12 -8.04
CA PHE A 32 -5.68 -12.48 -8.61
C PHE A 32 -5.55 -12.10 -10.10
N LYS A 33 -6.67 -12.01 -10.83
CA LYS A 33 -6.68 -11.50 -12.21
C LYS A 33 -6.29 -10.02 -12.29
N LYS A 34 -6.68 -9.22 -11.30
CA LYS A 34 -6.34 -7.78 -11.25
C LYS A 34 -4.93 -7.53 -10.71
N TYR A 35 -4.43 -8.47 -9.93
CA TYR A 35 -3.14 -8.41 -9.23
C TYR A 35 -2.40 -9.72 -9.44
N PRO A 36 -1.88 -9.98 -10.66
CA PRO A 36 -1.14 -11.20 -10.94
C PRO A 36 0.13 -11.26 -10.09
N ALA A 37 0.36 -12.41 -9.45
CA ALA A 37 1.46 -12.57 -8.51
C ALA A 37 2.83 -12.65 -9.21
N LEU A 38 2.90 -13.34 -10.36
CA LEU A 38 4.17 -13.56 -11.07
C LEU A 38 4.81 -12.25 -11.54
N ASP A 39 4.01 -11.35 -12.13
CA ASP A 39 4.49 -10.03 -12.57
C ASP A 39 4.97 -9.20 -11.38
N TYR A 40 4.22 -9.23 -10.28
CA TYR A 40 4.58 -8.53 -9.06
C TYR A 40 5.88 -9.05 -8.44
N GLU A 41 6.13 -10.36 -8.44
CA GLU A 41 7.44 -10.92 -8.04
C GLU A 41 8.57 -10.42 -8.96
N SER A 42 8.34 -10.39 -10.27
CA SER A 42 9.33 -9.83 -11.23
C SER A 42 9.64 -8.36 -10.97
N PHE A 43 8.63 -7.54 -10.63
CA PHE A 43 8.84 -6.15 -10.26
C PHE A 43 9.68 -6.03 -9.00
N LYS A 44 9.36 -6.78 -7.94
CA LYS A 44 10.17 -6.77 -6.72
C LYS A 44 11.64 -7.15 -7.00
N ASN A 45 11.88 -8.17 -7.81
CA ASN A 45 13.23 -8.62 -8.13
C ASN A 45 14.03 -7.55 -8.89
N THR A 46 13.45 -6.94 -9.92
CA THR A 46 14.16 -5.96 -10.76
C THR A 46 14.37 -4.62 -10.05
N PHE A 47 13.38 -4.14 -9.30
CA PHE A 47 13.48 -2.88 -8.57
C PHE A 47 14.42 -2.98 -7.36
N SER A 48 14.35 -4.07 -6.58
CA SER A 48 15.24 -4.27 -5.42
C SER A 48 16.69 -4.52 -5.83
N ALA A 49 16.93 -5.11 -6.99
CA ALA A 49 18.26 -5.23 -7.59
C ALA A 49 18.79 -3.91 -8.19
N LEU A 50 18.01 -2.83 -8.15
CA LEU A 50 18.33 -1.55 -8.80
C LEU A 50 18.73 -1.75 -10.27
N ALA A 51 17.96 -2.55 -11.01
CA ALA A 51 18.25 -2.81 -12.41
C ALA A 51 18.26 -1.51 -13.22
N GLU A 52 19.13 -1.45 -14.24
CA GLU A 52 19.20 -0.27 -15.11
C GLU A 52 17.86 0.02 -15.80
N LYS A 53 17.21 -1.05 -16.27
CA LYS A 53 15.87 -1.02 -16.85
C LYS A 53 14.91 -1.79 -15.96
N VAL A 54 13.81 -1.14 -15.63
CA VAL A 54 12.69 -1.71 -14.88
C VAL A 54 11.40 -1.41 -15.63
N ASP A 55 10.41 -2.29 -15.53
CA ASP A 55 9.11 -2.06 -16.16
C ASP A 55 8.20 -1.20 -15.27
N LEU A 56 8.47 0.12 -15.29
CA LEU A 56 7.75 1.11 -14.48
C LEU A 56 6.27 1.20 -14.87
N LEU A 57 5.98 1.13 -16.17
CA LEU A 57 4.62 1.15 -16.68
C LEU A 57 3.82 -0.02 -16.12
N ALA A 58 4.28 -1.26 -16.32
CA ALA A 58 3.56 -2.44 -15.85
C ALA A 58 3.45 -2.47 -14.32
N ALA A 59 4.53 -2.12 -13.61
CA ALA A 59 4.54 -2.08 -12.15
C ALA A 59 3.51 -1.10 -11.57
N LEU A 60 3.38 0.09 -12.17
CA LEU A 60 2.42 1.11 -11.70
C LEU A 60 0.98 0.80 -12.12
N LEU A 61 0.77 0.23 -13.32
CA LEU A 61 -0.55 -0.27 -13.72
C LEU A 61 -1.03 -1.40 -12.81
N TRP A 62 -0.13 -2.30 -12.39
CA TRP A 62 -0.42 -3.31 -11.38
C TRP A 62 -0.90 -2.67 -10.08
N LYS A 63 -0.17 -1.67 -9.56
CA LYS A 63 -0.54 -1.01 -8.29
C LYS A 63 -1.91 -0.34 -8.33
N TRP A 64 -2.27 0.25 -9.47
CA TRP A 64 -3.53 0.96 -9.64
C TRP A 64 -4.70 0.04 -10.04
N GLY A 65 -4.46 -1.26 -10.24
CA GLY A 65 -5.49 -2.19 -10.71
C GLY A 65 -5.91 -1.95 -12.17
N HIS A 66 -4.99 -1.41 -12.97
CA HIS A 66 -5.11 -1.18 -14.40
C HIS A 66 -4.37 -2.25 -15.22
N TRP A 67 -3.99 -3.38 -14.61
CA TRP A 67 -3.33 -4.47 -15.32
C TRP A 67 -4.09 -4.90 -16.58
N GLY A 68 -3.39 -4.98 -17.71
CA GLY A 68 -3.94 -5.35 -19.02
C GLY A 68 -4.93 -4.34 -19.61
N LYS A 69 -4.89 -3.07 -19.20
CA LYS A 69 -5.72 -2.00 -19.76
C LYS A 69 -4.87 -0.96 -20.49
N ASP A 70 -5.23 -0.68 -21.73
CA ASP A 70 -4.53 0.32 -22.56
C ASP A 70 -5.01 1.76 -22.27
N ASP A 71 -6.28 1.89 -21.85
CA ASP A 71 -6.88 3.17 -21.51
C ASP A 71 -6.90 3.40 -19.99
N PHE A 72 -5.93 4.19 -19.53
CA PHE A 72 -5.80 4.64 -18.15
C PHE A 72 -5.50 6.15 -18.12
N PRO A 73 -5.87 6.85 -17.03
CA PRO A 73 -5.84 8.31 -16.96
C PRO A 73 -4.54 8.97 -17.44
N SER A 74 -4.63 10.04 -18.23
CA SER A 74 -3.47 10.79 -18.74
C SER A 74 -2.53 11.27 -17.63
N LYS A 75 -3.08 11.69 -16.48
CA LYS A 75 -2.30 12.10 -15.29
C LYS A 75 -1.45 10.97 -14.69
N GLN A 76 -1.80 9.71 -14.94
CA GLN A 76 -1.01 8.55 -14.57
C GLN A 76 0.08 8.28 -15.61
N LYS A 77 -0.22 8.40 -16.91
CA LYS A 77 0.77 8.35 -18.00
C LYS A 77 1.90 9.36 -17.79
N SER A 78 1.56 10.63 -17.51
CA SER A 78 2.56 11.67 -17.24
C SER A 78 3.39 11.38 -15.99
N LEU A 79 2.78 10.83 -14.94
CA LEU A 79 3.51 10.47 -13.71
C LEU A 79 4.50 9.30 -13.95
N ILE A 80 4.12 8.32 -14.78
CA ILE A 80 5.03 7.23 -15.15
C ILE A 80 6.26 7.81 -15.87
N GLY A 81 6.06 8.66 -16.87
CA GLY A 81 7.18 9.31 -17.59
C GLY A 81 8.08 10.16 -16.68
N GLU A 82 7.49 10.86 -15.71
CA GLU A 82 8.26 11.58 -14.67
C GLU A 82 9.13 10.62 -13.86
N ILE A 83 8.57 9.50 -13.38
CA ILE A 83 9.32 8.50 -12.59
C ILE A 83 10.40 7.81 -13.43
N GLU A 84 10.12 7.51 -14.69
CA GLU A 84 11.09 6.96 -15.64
C GLU A 84 12.28 7.90 -15.83
N SER A 85 12.03 9.21 -15.98
CA SER A 85 13.09 10.21 -16.08
C SER A 85 13.92 10.36 -14.80
N LEU A 86 13.32 10.09 -13.64
CA LEU A 86 13.98 10.13 -12.33
C LEU A 86 14.75 8.85 -11.99
N TRP A 87 14.44 7.72 -12.63
CA TRP A 87 15.02 6.42 -12.29
C TRP A 87 16.56 6.40 -12.37
N PRO A 88 17.24 6.92 -13.41
CA PRO A 88 18.70 6.94 -13.46
C PRO A 88 19.32 7.73 -12.30
N ALA A 89 18.74 8.88 -11.96
CA ALA A 89 19.20 9.71 -10.85
C ALA A 89 18.96 9.05 -9.50
N PHE A 90 17.82 8.37 -9.32
CA PHE A 90 17.54 7.56 -8.14
C PHE A 90 18.59 6.46 -7.98
N ARG A 91 18.85 5.71 -9.06
CA ARG A 91 19.80 4.60 -9.08
C ARG A 91 21.21 5.06 -8.75
N GLY A 92 21.66 6.16 -9.35
CA GLY A 92 22.96 6.77 -9.04
C GLY A 92 23.09 7.15 -7.57
N TRP A 93 22.07 7.80 -7.01
CA TRP A 93 22.03 8.09 -5.57
C TRP A 93 22.07 6.80 -4.73
N ALA A 94 21.19 5.83 -5.00
CA ALA A 94 21.06 4.60 -4.23
C ALA A 94 22.37 3.79 -4.21
N LEU A 95 23.06 3.67 -5.34
CA LEU A 95 24.33 2.97 -5.45
C LEU A 95 25.48 3.69 -4.71
N SER A 96 25.42 5.01 -4.58
CA SER A 96 26.42 5.81 -3.85
C SER A 96 26.11 6.00 -2.36
N ALA A 97 24.89 5.70 -1.92
CA ALA A 97 24.39 6.08 -0.61
C ALA A 97 24.96 5.25 0.56
N GLY A 98 25.52 4.06 0.29
CA GLY A 98 26.03 3.16 1.33
C GLY A 98 24.98 2.88 2.40
N ASP A 99 25.34 3.07 3.67
CA ASP A 99 24.46 2.87 4.83
C ASP A 99 23.24 3.80 4.87
N GLN A 100 23.26 4.90 4.08
CA GLN A 100 22.10 5.79 3.97
C GLN A 100 21.01 5.21 3.07
N PHE A 101 21.26 4.12 2.35
CA PHE A 101 20.27 3.43 1.51
C PHE A 101 19.26 2.63 2.35
N THR A 102 18.48 3.35 3.14
CA THR A 102 17.42 2.80 3.99
C THR A 102 16.05 2.92 3.31
N PRO A 103 15.05 2.13 3.76
CA PRO A 103 13.67 2.30 3.31
C PRO A 103 13.12 3.71 3.54
N GLU A 104 13.43 4.34 4.68
CA GLU A 104 12.98 5.69 4.98
C GLU A 104 13.61 6.72 4.05
N ALA A 105 14.93 6.66 3.86
CA ALA A 105 15.63 7.55 2.93
C ALA A 105 15.13 7.37 1.49
N THR A 106 14.83 6.13 1.08
CA THR A 106 14.24 5.82 -0.22
C THR A 106 12.86 6.47 -0.37
N PHE A 107 11.99 6.34 0.64
CA PHE A 107 10.69 7.00 0.66
C PHE A 107 10.83 8.52 0.58
N GLN A 108 11.71 9.11 1.39
CA GLN A 108 11.95 10.55 1.40
C GLN A 108 12.49 11.06 0.05
N TRP A 109 13.36 10.29 -0.62
CA TRP A 109 13.91 10.64 -1.93
C TRP A 109 12.80 10.79 -2.97
N TRP A 110 11.88 9.82 -3.02
CA TRP A 110 10.73 9.83 -3.93
C TRP A 110 9.68 10.87 -3.53
N ASP A 111 9.29 10.94 -2.26
CA ASP A 111 8.27 11.88 -1.78
C ASP A 111 8.68 13.35 -1.99
N LYS A 112 9.96 13.67 -1.83
CA LYS A 112 10.50 15.01 -2.10
C LYS A 112 10.38 15.41 -3.57
N ARG A 113 10.51 14.46 -4.50
CA ARG A 113 10.53 14.73 -5.95
C ARG A 113 9.16 14.65 -6.60
N LEU A 114 8.36 13.64 -6.26
CA LEU A 114 7.01 13.45 -6.79
C LEU A 114 5.97 14.33 -6.06
N GLY A 115 6.33 14.83 -4.87
CA GLY A 115 5.47 15.64 -4.02
C GLY A 115 4.44 14.85 -3.23
N ARG A 116 4.00 15.44 -2.11
CA ARG A 116 3.12 14.80 -1.11
C ARG A 116 1.80 14.25 -1.65
N LEU A 117 1.27 14.81 -2.74
CA LEU A 117 0.03 14.34 -3.36
C LEU A 117 0.19 12.97 -4.04
N ARG A 118 1.42 12.53 -4.27
CA ARG A 118 1.78 11.24 -4.88
C ARG A 118 2.27 10.21 -3.87
N TYR A 119 1.97 10.40 -2.58
CA TYR A 119 2.37 9.52 -1.48
C TYR A 119 2.27 8.02 -1.79
N ILE A 120 1.13 7.56 -2.32
CA ILE A 120 0.89 6.14 -2.61
C ILE A 120 1.90 5.60 -3.62
N THR A 121 2.28 6.43 -4.59
CA THR A 121 3.30 6.07 -5.59
C THR A 121 4.68 6.01 -4.94
N SER A 122 5.07 7.02 -4.15
CA SER A 122 6.34 7.02 -3.41
C SER A 122 6.46 5.80 -2.48
N ALA A 123 5.39 5.48 -1.75
CA ALA A 123 5.34 4.32 -0.87
C ALA A 123 5.44 3.00 -1.63
N TYR A 124 4.78 2.89 -2.79
CA TYR A 124 4.85 1.69 -3.61
C TYR A 124 6.22 1.49 -4.27
N LEU A 125 6.85 2.55 -4.78
CA LEU A 125 8.23 2.46 -5.28
C LEU A 125 9.17 2.02 -4.16
N THR A 126 9.04 2.61 -2.97
CA THR A 126 9.81 2.21 -1.79
C THR A 126 9.59 0.74 -1.45
N HIS A 127 8.35 0.25 -1.53
CA HIS A 127 8.04 -1.16 -1.36
C HIS A 127 8.75 -2.05 -2.39
N LEU A 128 8.69 -1.71 -3.69
CA LEU A 128 9.35 -2.51 -4.73
C LEU A 128 10.87 -2.57 -4.56
N ILE A 129 11.48 -1.50 -4.04
CA ILE A 129 12.92 -1.41 -3.78
C ILE A 129 13.31 -2.14 -2.49
N HIS A 130 12.46 -2.09 -1.45
CA HIS A 130 12.69 -2.72 -0.15
C HIS A 130 11.57 -3.73 0.23
N PRO A 131 11.31 -4.76 -0.59
CA PRO A 131 10.07 -5.56 -0.49
C PRO A 131 9.95 -6.40 0.78
N LEU A 132 11.09 -6.76 1.39
CA LEU A 132 11.12 -7.51 2.65
C LEU A 132 10.96 -6.60 3.88
N GLN A 133 11.15 -5.29 3.72
CA GLN A 133 11.18 -4.34 4.84
C GLN A 133 9.97 -3.42 4.87
N VAL A 134 9.31 -3.21 3.73
CA VAL A 134 8.24 -2.24 3.56
C VAL A 134 7.01 -2.97 3.05
N PRO A 135 5.86 -2.93 3.74
CA PRO A 135 4.62 -3.49 3.20
C PRO A 135 4.03 -2.60 2.10
N ILE A 136 3.16 -3.16 1.26
CA ILE A 136 2.29 -2.32 0.43
C ILE A 136 1.34 -1.55 1.35
N ILE A 137 1.29 -0.23 1.18
CA ILE A 137 0.29 0.61 1.82
C ILE A 137 -0.61 1.27 0.78
N ASP A 138 -1.91 1.21 1.01
CA ASP A 138 -2.87 2.06 0.34
C ASP A 138 -4.02 2.52 1.26
N GLN A 139 -4.96 3.28 0.67
CA GLN A 139 -6.08 3.86 1.41
C GLN A 139 -7.06 2.83 1.98
N HIS A 140 -7.02 1.58 1.53
CA HIS A 140 -7.89 0.50 1.97
C HIS A 140 -7.28 -0.20 3.18
N ASN A 141 -6.08 -0.77 3.04
CA ASN A 141 -5.38 -1.40 4.16
C ASN A 141 -5.10 -0.41 5.30
N PHE A 142 -4.77 0.86 5.02
CA PHE A 142 -4.64 1.88 6.06
C PHE A 142 -5.96 2.16 6.81
N ARG A 143 -7.08 2.18 6.09
CA ARG A 143 -8.40 2.37 6.70
C ARG A 143 -8.84 1.18 7.53
N ALA A 144 -8.60 -0.04 7.02
CA ALA A 144 -8.87 -1.26 7.75
C ALA A 144 -8.07 -1.31 9.06
N MET A 145 -6.77 -1.03 9.01
CA MET A 145 -5.93 -0.92 10.20
C MET A 145 -6.50 0.10 11.20
N ASN A 146 -6.81 1.31 10.75
CA ASN A 146 -7.33 2.36 11.65
C ASN A 146 -8.69 2.00 12.26
N HIS A 147 -9.56 1.33 11.49
CA HIS A 147 -10.84 0.82 11.97
C HIS A 147 -10.65 -0.27 13.02
N LEU A 148 -9.83 -1.27 12.71
CA LEU A 148 -9.51 -2.37 13.63
C LEU A 148 -8.87 -1.84 14.91
N ARG A 149 -8.03 -0.81 14.83
CA ARG A 149 -7.43 -0.14 16.01
C ARG A 149 -8.38 0.82 16.74
N GLN A 150 -9.58 1.08 16.22
CA GLN A 150 -10.55 2.05 16.74
C GLN A 150 -9.94 3.43 17.04
N ILE A 151 -9.04 3.91 16.18
CA ILE A 151 -8.38 5.21 16.41
C ILE A 151 -9.44 6.32 16.33
N PRO A 152 -9.65 7.10 17.41
CA PRO A 152 -10.57 8.22 17.39
C PRO A 152 -10.14 9.24 16.34
N SER A 153 -11.09 9.75 15.54
CA SER A 153 -10.81 10.72 14.47
C SER A 153 -9.68 10.29 13.52
N ALA A 154 -9.61 8.98 13.23
CA ALA A 154 -8.56 8.42 12.39
C ALA A 154 -8.42 9.13 11.04
N LYS A 155 -7.16 9.32 10.64
CA LYS A 155 -6.81 9.78 9.31
C LYS A 155 -7.39 8.84 8.25
N LYS A 156 -7.99 9.42 7.19
CA LYS A 156 -8.68 8.64 6.14
C LYS A 156 -7.73 8.10 5.05
N LYS A 157 -6.56 8.70 4.89
CA LYS A 157 -5.56 8.36 3.86
C LYS A 157 -4.16 8.39 4.47
N PRO A 158 -3.27 7.46 4.15
CA PRO A 158 -1.89 7.55 4.59
C PRO A 158 -1.18 8.71 3.87
N SER A 159 -0.18 9.32 4.52
CA SER A 159 0.59 10.42 3.92
C SER A 159 1.98 10.64 4.51
N THR A 160 2.45 9.81 5.43
CA THR A 160 3.80 9.94 6.03
C THR A 160 4.51 8.59 6.11
N TRP A 161 5.83 8.63 6.30
CA TRP A 161 6.63 7.43 6.56
C TRP A 161 6.14 6.65 7.79
N CYS A 162 5.75 7.37 8.86
CA CYS A 162 5.20 6.74 10.07
C CYS A 162 3.94 5.90 9.79
N ASP A 163 3.13 6.25 8.78
CA ASP A 163 1.96 5.44 8.42
C ASP A 163 2.38 4.07 7.85
N ILE A 164 3.51 4.00 7.14
CA ILE A 164 4.10 2.73 6.66
C ILE A 164 4.61 1.90 7.83
N VAL A 165 5.35 2.52 8.75
CA VAL A 165 5.89 1.84 9.95
C VAL A 165 4.76 1.28 10.81
N ARG A 166 3.68 2.06 11.02
CA ARG A 166 2.48 1.60 11.75
C ARG A 166 1.85 0.40 11.08
N LEU A 167 1.66 0.44 9.75
CA LEU A 167 1.09 -0.68 9.02
C LEU A 167 1.98 -1.92 9.13
N LYS A 168 3.30 -1.77 9.01
CA LYS A 168 4.26 -2.87 9.16
C LYS A 168 4.12 -3.54 10.53
N HIS A 169 4.15 -2.77 11.61
CA HIS A 169 4.00 -3.32 12.96
C HIS A 169 2.65 -3.99 13.15
N PHE A 170 1.58 -3.38 12.64
CA PHE A 170 0.24 -3.97 12.71
C PHE A 170 0.14 -5.31 11.97
N LEU A 171 0.65 -5.37 10.73
CA LEU A 171 0.67 -6.59 9.93
C LEU A 171 1.48 -7.70 10.61
N HIS A 172 2.64 -7.37 11.17
CA HIS A 172 3.49 -8.32 11.86
C HIS A 172 2.82 -8.93 13.09
N GLU A 173 2.24 -8.08 13.95
CA GLU A 173 1.56 -8.53 15.16
C GLU A 173 0.26 -9.29 14.85
N ALA A 174 -0.46 -8.88 13.80
CA ALA A 174 -1.64 -9.59 13.32
C ALA A 174 -1.24 -10.96 12.76
N SER A 175 -0.24 -11.03 11.88
CA SER A 175 0.24 -12.30 11.29
C SER A 175 0.55 -13.33 12.37
N LYS A 176 1.27 -12.95 13.43
CA LYS A 176 1.57 -13.80 14.57
C LYS A 176 0.33 -14.30 15.30
N ARG A 177 -0.64 -13.42 15.58
CA ARG A 177 -1.87 -13.76 16.33
C ARG A 177 -2.85 -14.61 15.52
N PHE A 178 -2.96 -14.36 14.22
CA PHE A 178 -3.87 -15.09 13.34
C PHE A 178 -3.24 -16.34 12.74
N GLN A 179 -1.93 -16.55 12.90
CA GLN A 179 -1.16 -17.63 12.28
C GLN A 179 -1.36 -17.65 10.75
N ARG A 180 -1.33 -16.45 10.15
CA ARG A 180 -1.48 -16.25 8.70
C ARG A 180 -0.32 -15.44 8.16
N PRO A 181 0.15 -15.68 6.92
CA PRO A 181 1.20 -14.85 6.33
C PRO A 181 0.79 -13.38 6.25
N GLU A 182 1.74 -12.47 6.47
CA GLU A 182 1.52 -11.01 6.32
C GLU A 182 0.91 -10.67 4.94
N THR A 183 1.30 -11.41 3.90
CA THR A 183 0.80 -11.22 2.52
C THR A 183 -0.66 -11.61 2.34
N GLU A 184 -1.17 -12.61 3.08
CA GLU A 184 -2.60 -12.98 3.08
C GLU A 184 -3.40 -11.96 3.88
N PHE A 185 -2.85 -11.53 5.01
CA PHE A 185 -3.47 -10.51 5.86
C PHE A 185 -3.56 -9.14 5.16
N ASP A 186 -2.55 -8.75 4.38
CA ASP A 186 -2.59 -7.53 3.56
C ASP A 186 -3.74 -7.56 2.54
N LYS A 187 -3.92 -8.69 1.84
CA LYS A 187 -5.03 -8.88 0.89
C LYS A 187 -6.39 -8.77 1.58
N TYR A 188 -6.52 -9.39 2.76
CA TYR A 188 -7.70 -9.26 3.61
C TYR A 188 -7.96 -7.79 3.97
N LEU A 189 -6.97 -7.06 4.50
CA LEU A 189 -7.12 -5.66 4.88
C LEU A 189 -7.50 -4.77 3.69
N MET A 190 -6.97 -5.06 2.50
CA MET A 190 -7.34 -4.34 1.28
C MET A 190 -8.83 -4.50 0.96
N MET A 191 -9.36 -5.73 1.05
CA MET A 191 -10.78 -5.97 0.78
C MET A 191 -11.68 -5.47 1.92
N TYR A 192 -11.28 -5.68 3.17
CA TYR A 192 -12.01 -5.19 4.34
C TYR A 192 -12.10 -3.66 4.35
N GLY A 193 -10.97 -2.97 4.14
CA GLY A 193 -10.92 -1.52 4.07
C GLY A 193 -11.68 -0.92 2.89
N ARG A 194 -11.87 -1.70 1.81
CA ARG A 194 -12.75 -1.32 0.71
C ARG A 194 -14.23 -1.40 1.13
N ALA A 195 -14.63 -2.41 1.89
CA ALA A 195 -15.99 -2.58 2.40
C ALA A 195 -16.38 -1.50 3.43
N LEU A 196 -15.43 -1.03 4.25
CA LEU A 196 -15.63 0.03 5.25
C LEU A 196 -15.90 1.42 4.67
N LYS A 197 -15.80 1.62 3.35
CA LYS A 197 -16.13 2.92 2.74
C LYS A 197 -17.65 3.15 2.79
N PRO A 198 -18.14 4.26 3.36
CA PRO A 198 -19.57 4.57 3.35
C PRO A 198 -20.10 4.51 1.91
N ARG A 199 -21.15 3.72 1.69
CA ARG A 199 -21.86 3.76 0.41
C ARG A 199 -22.46 5.16 0.28
N LYS A 200 -22.07 5.90 -0.76
CA LYS A 200 -22.83 7.10 -1.13
C LYS A 200 -24.22 6.60 -1.51
N VAL A 201 -25.22 6.89 -0.68
CA VAL A 201 -26.62 6.75 -1.06
C VAL A 201 -26.78 7.64 -2.29
N ARG A 202 -26.97 7.04 -3.47
CA ARG A 202 -27.39 7.82 -4.64
C ARG A 202 -28.78 8.38 -4.28
N PRO A 203 -29.03 9.69 -4.39
CA PRO A 203 -30.40 10.18 -4.27
C PRO A 203 -31.24 9.41 -5.29
N SER A 204 -32.40 8.90 -4.87
CA SER A 204 -33.35 8.30 -5.81
C SER A 204 -33.66 9.35 -6.88
N PRO A 205 -33.90 8.93 -8.14
CA PRO A 205 -34.52 9.83 -9.09
C PRO A 205 -35.79 10.36 -8.44
N LYS A 206 -35.92 11.68 -8.32
CA LYS A 206 -37.20 12.28 -7.95
C LYS A 206 -38.17 11.87 -9.05
N GLU A 207 -39.22 11.12 -8.69
CA GLU A 207 -40.46 11.19 -9.44
C GLU A 207 -40.93 12.65 -9.39
N GLN A 208 -40.82 13.33 -10.51
CA GLN A 208 -41.58 14.53 -10.84
C GLN A 208 -42.29 14.13 -12.14
N ALA A 209 -43.53 13.66 -12.02
CA ALA A 209 -44.77 14.45 -11.94
C ALA A 209 -45.10 15.07 -13.29
#